data_AF-A0A6F9XM34-F1
#
_entry.id   AF-A0A6F9XM34-F1
#
_cell.length_a   1.000
_cell.length_b   1.000
_cell.length_c   1.000
_cell.angle_alpha   90.00
_cell.angle_beta   90.00
_cell.angle_gamma   90.00
#
_symmetry.space_group_name_H-M   'P 1'
#
loop_
_entity.id
_entity.type
_entity.pdbx_description
1 polymer ?
#
loop_
_entity_poly.entity_id
_entity_poly.type
_entity_poly.pdbx_seq_one_letter_code
_entity_poly.pdbx_strand_id
1 'polypeptide(L)'
;MQTNLISNVMPIDNDSVVITSIAVDYLHDSIEIFKNKDGVLSDDGYTFNNLVNLLDFAKSWDNDEIERVCSRYGCTFNGDTSELICESGNIVYFIQCLTAVEAHVSALANFRVFSSVDKELSSLIDTLDNSQN
;
A
#
# COMPACT_ATOMS: atom_id res chain seq x y z
N MET A 1 3.19 27.66 -3.17
CA MET A 1 2.28 27.65 -2.00
C MET A 1 1.68 26.26 -1.92
N GLN A 2 2.17 25.41 -1.00
CA GLN A 2 1.54 24.11 -0.74
C GLN A 2 0.55 24.33 0.40
N THR A 3 -0.70 24.56 0.04
CA THR A 3 -1.81 24.75 0.96
C THR A 3 -2.18 23.40 1.59
N ASN A 4 -1.79 23.27 2.85
CA ASN A 4 -2.27 22.36 3.90
C ASN A 4 -2.85 21.01 3.44
N LEU A 5 -2.00 19.98 3.37
CA LEU A 5 -2.42 18.59 3.11
C LEU A 5 -3.19 17.96 4.29
N ILE A 6 -3.29 18.65 5.42
CA ILE A 6 -3.90 18.16 6.65
C ILE A 6 -5.34 18.67 6.73
N SER A 7 -6.29 17.75 6.82
CA SER A 7 -7.71 18.06 7.06
C SER A 7 -8.01 18.11 8.55
N ASN A 8 -7.44 17.20 9.34
CA ASN A 8 -7.67 17.10 10.77
C ASN A 8 -6.43 16.57 11.51
N VAL A 9 -6.30 16.93 12.79
CA VAL A 9 -5.32 16.34 13.72
C VAL A 9 -6.06 15.98 15.01
N MET A 10 -6.14 14.69 15.31
CA MET A 10 -6.81 14.15 16.48
C MET A 10 -5.78 13.57 17.45
N PRO A 11 -5.69 14.08 18.69
CA PRO A 11 -4.89 13.44 19.74
C PRO A 11 -5.43 12.04 20.06
N ILE A 12 -4.55 11.04 20.12
CA ILE A 12 -4.87 9.71 20.64
C ILE A 12 -4.54 9.64 22.13
N ASP A 13 -3.35 10.13 22.48
CA ASP A 13 -2.86 10.25 23.85
C ASP A 13 -1.97 11.50 24.00
N ASN A 14 -1.22 11.59 25.10
CA ASN A 14 -0.36 12.75 25.38
C ASN A 14 0.83 12.88 24.41
N ASP A 15 1.21 11.78 23.75
CA ASP A 15 2.44 11.67 22.97
C ASP A 15 2.16 11.41 21.48
N SER A 16 0.92 11.13 21.08
CA SER A 16 0.60 10.71 19.71
C SER A 16 -0.68 11.30 19.16
N VAL A 17 -0.70 11.51 17.85
CA VAL A 17 -1.85 12.02 17.10
C VAL A 17 -2.14 11.17 15.86
N VAL A 18 -3.39 11.14 15.42
CA VAL A 18 -3.76 10.80 14.04
C VAL A 18 -3.88 12.08 13.24
N ILE A 19 -3.24 12.13 12.09
CA ILE A 19 -3.37 13.18 11.09
C ILE A 19 -4.23 12.61 9.97
N THR A 20 -5.40 13.20 9.75
CA THR A 20 -6.19 12.91 8.55
C THR A 20 -5.75 13.89 7.47
N SER A 21 -5.38 13.37 6.31
CA SER A 21 -5.00 14.21 5.17
C SER A 21 -6.22 14.57 4.29
N ILE A 22 -6.03 15.49 3.34
CA ILE A 22 -6.97 15.67 2.21
C ILE A 22 -6.60 14.82 1.00
N ALA A 23 -5.45 14.13 1.05
CA ALA A 23 -5.06 13.20 0.01
C ALA A 23 -5.88 11.93 0.14
N VAL A 24 -6.18 11.33 -1.01
CA VAL A 24 -7.02 10.14 -1.12
C VAL A 24 -6.12 8.99 -1.55
N ASP A 25 -6.26 7.85 -0.90
CA ASP A 25 -5.49 6.64 -1.18
C ASP A 25 -6.21 5.74 -2.22
N TYR A 26 -5.68 4.54 -2.43
CA TYR A 26 -6.26 3.59 -3.38
C TYR A 26 -7.65 3.07 -2.95
N LEU A 27 -7.98 3.11 -1.66
CA LEU A 27 -9.27 2.71 -1.10
C LEU A 27 -10.34 3.81 -1.22
N HIS A 28 -9.99 4.94 -1.84
CA HIS A 28 -10.87 6.08 -2.10
C HIS A 28 -11.36 6.82 -0.84
N ASP A 29 -10.62 6.73 0.26
CA ASP A 29 -10.83 7.52 1.47
C ASP A 29 -9.60 8.36 1.83
N SER A 30 -9.68 9.11 2.94
CA SER A 30 -8.60 10.01 3.35
C SER A 30 -7.46 9.21 3.96
N ILE A 31 -6.21 9.55 3.61
CA ILE A 31 -5.06 8.92 4.27
C ILE A 31 -5.02 9.35 5.74
N GLU A 32 -5.07 8.37 6.64
CA GLU A 32 -4.80 8.51 8.07
C GLU A 32 -3.33 8.21 8.36
N ILE A 33 -2.70 9.07 9.15
CA ILE A 33 -1.27 8.98 9.46
C ILE A 33 -1.10 9.07 10.97
N PHE A 34 -0.57 8.03 11.58
CA PHE A 34 -0.15 8.06 12.97
C PHE A 34 1.15 8.86 13.09
N LYS A 35 1.21 9.79 14.04
CA LYS A 35 2.42 10.55 14.36
C LYS A 35 2.71 10.44 15.86
N ASN A 36 3.90 9.97 16.20
CA ASN A 36 4.36 9.89 17.57
C ASN A 36 5.07 11.20 18.03
N LYS A 37 5.46 11.24 19.30
CA LYS A 37 6.11 12.40 19.95
C LYS A 37 7.45 12.80 19.33
N ASP A 38 8.15 11.82 18.74
CA ASP A 38 9.43 12.03 18.07
C ASP A 38 9.24 12.57 16.64
N GLY A 39 7.98 12.66 16.21
CA GLY A 39 7.58 13.19 14.90
C GLY A 39 7.59 12.15 13.79
N VAL A 40 7.85 10.88 14.11
CA VAL A 40 7.83 9.76 13.16
C VAL A 40 6.39 9.53 12.69
N LEU A 41 6.23 9.33 11.38
CA LEU A 41 4.94 9.01 10.76
C LEU A 41 4.84 7.52 10.46
N SER A 42 3.64 6.97 10.63
CA SER A 42 3.31 5.58 10.32
C SER A 42 1.90 5.47 9.75
N ASP A 43 1.66 4.48 8.88
CA ASP A 43 0.31 4.08 8.43
C ASP A 43 -0.30 3.00 9.33
N ASP A 44 0.40 2.63 10.41
CA ASP A 44 0.12 1.55 11.36
C ASP A 44 -0.13 0.15 10.76
N GLY A 45 0.15 0.00 9.47
CA GLY A 45 -0.16 -1.17 8.66
C GLY A 45 -1.62 -1.28 8.22
N TYR A 46 -2.48 -0.28 8.48
CA TYR A 46 -3.89 -0.30 8.07
C TYR A 46 -4.04 -0.38 6.55
N THR A 47 -3.38 0.51 5.80
CA THR A 47 -3.56 0.62 4.35
C THR A 47 -3.18 -0.68 3.65
N PHE A 48 -2.03 -1.29 3.99
CA PHE A 48 -1.63 -2.56 3.39
C PHE A 48 -2.53 -3.71 3.77
N ASN A 49 -2.84 -3.89 5.06
CA ASN A 49 -3.66 -5.01 5.47
C ASN A 49 -5.06 -4.95 4.83
N ASN A 50 -5.64 -3.75 4.68
CA ASN A 50 -6.92 -3.58 4.00
C ASN A 50 -6.82 -3.77 2.49
N LEU A 51 -5.82 -3.20 1.82
CA LEU A 51 -5.60 -3.40 0.38
C LEU A 51 -5.49 -4.89 0.03
N VAL A 52 -4.78 -5.63 0.87
CA VAL A 52 -4.46 -7.05 0.66
C VAL A 52 -5.68 -7.93 0.90
N ASN A 53 -6.43 -7.65 1.97
CA ASN A 53 -7.71 -8.31 2.24
C ASN A 53 -8.75 -7.99 1.15
N LEU A 54 -8.84 -6.74 0.72
CA LEU A 54 -9.86 -6.27 -0.23
C LEU A 54 -9.64 -6.84 -1.63
N LEU A 55 -8.38 -7.09 -2.00
CA LEU A 55 -8.04 -7.66 -3.29
C LEU A 55 -7.83 -9.20 -3.25
N ASP A 56 -8.17 -9.86 -2.14
CA ASP A 56 -8.00 -11.30 -1.91
C ASP A 56 -6.59 -11.81 -2.24
N PHE A 57 -5.58 -10.98 -2.01
CA PHE A 57 -4.21 -11.40 -2.15
C PHE A 57 -3.76 -12.00 -0.82
N ALA A 58 -3.37 -13.28 -0.83
CA ALA A 58 -2.37 -13.71 0.15
C ALA A 58 -1.18 -12.75 0.02
N LYS A 59 -0.56 -12.31 1.15
CA LYS A 59 0.61 -11.42 1.15
C LYS A 59 1.66 -11.95 0.17
N SER A 60 1.68 -11.40 -1.03
CA SER A 60 2.40 -12.00 -2.16
C SER A 60 3.24 -11.01 -2.93
N TRP A 61 3.35 -9.79 -2.40
CA TRP A 61 4.38 -8.85 -2.80
C TRP A 61 5.75 -9.30 -2.26
N ASP A 62 6.80 -8.80 -2.90
CA ASP A 62 8.17 -8.96 -2.43
C ASP A 62 8.53 -7.78 -1.53
N ASN A 63 8.85 -8.04 -0.25
CA ASN A 63 9.24 -7.01 0.71
C ASN A 63 10.45 -6.20 0.22
N ASP A 64 11.38 -6.82 -0.52
CA ASP A 64 12.56 -6.11 -1.07
C ASP A 64 12.17 -5.09 -2.13
N GLU A 65 11.12 -5.36 -2.91
CA GLU A 65 10.60 -4.39 -3.88
C GLU A 65 9.90 -3.23 -3.20
N ILE A 66 9.11 -3.51 -2.15
CA ILE A 66 8.45 -2.47 -1.36
C ILE A 66 9.47 -1.56 -0.70
N GLU A 67 10.50 -2.13 -0.08
CA GLU A 67 11.59 -1.36 0.56
C GLU A 67 12.32 -0.45 -0.46
N ARG A 68 12.51 -0.92 -1.71
CA ARG A 68 13.07 -0.09 -2.79
C ARG A 68 12.15 1.06 -3.20
N VAL A 69 10.83 0.89 -3.12
CA VAL A 69 9.89 2.00 -3.35
C VAL A 69 9.98 2.98 -2.18
N CYS A 70 9.94 2.49 -0.94
CA CYS A 70 9.99 3.31 0.27
C CYS A 70 11.24 4.19 0.37
N SER A 71 12.41 3.61 0.08
CA SER A 71 13.69 4.31 0.13
C SER A 71 13.79 5.52 -0.82
N ARG A 72 13.03 5.54 -1.94
CA ARG A 72 12.98 6.71 -2.85
C ARG A 72 12.40 7.96 -2.20
N TYR A 73 11.58 7.79 -1.17
CA TYR A 73 10.91 8.85 -0.44
C TYR A 73 11.50 9.04 0.98
N GLY A 74 12.60 8.36 1.31
CA GLY A 74 13.18 8.39 2.65
C GLY A 74 12.29 7.74 3.72
N CYS A 75 11.46 6.77 3.31
CA CYS A 75 10.65 5.94 4.19
C CYS A 75 11.22 4.51 4.24
N THR A 76 10.79 3.74 5.23
CA THR A 76 11.10 2.32 5.39
C THR A 76 9.82 1.49 5.47
N PHE A 77 9.93 0.18 5.25
CA PHE A 77 8.83 -0.77 5.36
C PHE A 77 9.14 -1.87 6.37
N ASN A 78 8.25 -2.04 7.35
CA ASN A 78 8.28 -3.18 8.25
C ASN A 78 7.44 -4.31 7.66
N GLY A 79 8.09 -5.32 7.08
CA GLY A 79 7.41 -6.46 6.45
C GLY A 79 6.59 -7.33 7.42
N ASP A 80 6.96 -7.36 8.70
CA ASP A 80 6.26 -8.19 9.70
C ASP A 80 4.88 -7.61 10.04
N THR A 81 4.81 -6.28 10.22
CA THR A 81 3.58 -5.54 10.49
C THR A 81 2.89 -5.01 9.24
N SER A 82 3.59 -5.04 8.10
CA SER A 82 3.17 -4.42 6.83
C SER A 82 2.95 -2.91 6.98
N GLU A 83 3.86 -2.26 7.71
CA GLU A 83 3.77 -0.87 8.12
C GLU A 83 4.81 -0.01 7.38
N LEU A 84 4.39 1.16 6.91
CA LEU A 84 5.23 2.15 6.27
C LEU A 84 5.61 3.23 7.28
N ILE A 85 6.91 3.54 7.39
CA ILE A 85 7.44 4.44 8.40
C ILE A 85 8.23 5.59 7.74
N CYS A 86 7.99 6.84 8.17
CA CYS A 86 8.77 8.01 7.76
C CYS A 86 9.35 8.72 8.99
N GLU A 87 10.62 8.43 9.27
CA GLU A 87 11.34 8.98 10.43
C GLU A 87 11.52 10.51 10.36
N SER A 88 11.55 11.08 9.15
CA SER A 88 11.77 12.52 8.96
C SER A 88 10.58 13.39 9.37
N GLY A 89 9.40 12.80 9.58
CA GLY A 89 8.17 13.56 9.85
C GLY A 89 7.59 14.28 8.63
N ASN A 90 8.13 14.05 7.43
CA ASN A 90 7.68 14.73 6.22
C ASN A 90 6.42 14.06 5.64
N ILE A 91 5.26 14.70 5.89
CA ILE A 91 3.94 14.22 5.44
C ILE A 91 3.84 14.12 3.91
N VAL A 92 4.47 15.02 3.16
CA VAL A 92 4.44 14.97 1.68
C VAL A 92 5.12 13.69 1.21
N TYR A 93 6.30 13.39 1.74
CA TYR A 93 7.05 12.20 1.36
C TYR A 93 6.36 10.92 1.84
N PHE A 94 5.77 10.94 3.03
CA PHE A 94 4.96 9.83 3.52
C PHE A 94 3.80 9.51 2.57
N ILE A 95 2.99 10.51 2.19
CA ILE A 95 1.85 10.33 1.27
C ILE A 95 2.32 9.84 -0.10
N GLN A 96 3.39 10.44 -0.64
CA GLN A 96 3.96 10.00 -1.93
C GLN A 96 4.48 8.56 -1.87
N CYS A 97 5.06 8.17 -0.74
CA CYS A 97 5.52 6.81 -0.50
C CYS A 97 4.35 5.82 -0.46
N LEU A 98 3.36 6.08 0.40
CA LEU A 98 2.18 5.23 0.56
C LEU A 98 1.49 4.97 -0.77
N THR A 99 1.13 6.05 -1.47
CA THR A 99 0.45 5.95 -2.77
C THR A 99 1.29 5.26 -3.85
N ALA A 100 2.62 5.42 -3.84
CA ALA A 100 3.49 4.70 -4.76
C ALA A 100 3.53 3.20 -4.46
N VAL A 101 3.51 2.81 -3.19
CA VAL A 101 3.46 1.40 -2.84
C VAL A 101 2.10 0.78 -3.17
N GLU A 102 0.98 1.45 -2.87
CA GLU A 102 -0.35 0.98 -3.25
C GLU A 102 -0.44 0.72 -4.76
N ALA A 103 0.08 1.65 -5.57
CA ALA A 103 0.13 1.49 -7.01
C ALA A 103 1.00 0.30 -7.44
N HIS A 104 2.15 0.07 -6.79
CA HIS A 104 3.01 -1.09 -7.06
C HIS A 104 2.30 -2.41 -6.76
N VAL A 105 1.69 -2.52 -5.57
CA VAL A 105 0.95 -3.73 -5.15
C VAL A 105 -0.25 -3.98 -6.05
N SER A 106 -1.02 -2.93 -6.39
CA SER A 106 -2.15 -3.03 -7.33
C SER A 106 -1.72 -3.39 -8.77
N ALA A 107 -0.54 -2.97 -9.21
CA ALA A 107 -0.03 -3.40 -10.51
C ALA A 107 0.31 -4.90 -10.52
N LEU A 108 0.97 -5.40 -9.46
CA LEU A 108 1.28 -6.83 -9.30
C LEU A 108 0.02 -7.70 -9.24
N ALA A 109 -0.98 -7.21 -8.52
CA ALA A 109 -2.32 -7.78 -8.42
C ALA A 109 -2.97 -8.02 -9.80
N ASN A 110 -3.08 -6.96 -10.58
CA ASN A 110 -3.71 -7.01 -11.90
C ASN A 110 -2.93 -7.96 -12.84
N PHE A 111 -1.60 -7.89 -12.84
CA PHE A 111 -0.76 -8.77 -13.67
C PHE A 111 -0.99 -10.26 -13.36
N ARG A 112 -1.14 -10.61 -12.08
CA ARG A 112 -1.37 -12.01 -11.67
C ARG A 112 -2.70 -12.56 -12.13
N VAL A 113 -3.78 -11.77 -12.03
CA VAL A 113 -5.10 -12.16 -12.54
C VAL A 113 -5.02 -12.49 -14.03
N PHE A 114 -4.41 -11.63 -14.84
CA PHE A 114 -4.21 -11.90 -16.27
C PHE A 114 -3.40 -13.18 -16.50
N SER A 115 -2.31 -13.39 -15.76
CA SER A 115 -1.49 -14.59 -15.90
C SER A 115 -2.22 -15.90 -15.52
N SER A 116 -3.16 -15.82 -14.57
CA SER A 116 -3.97 -16.97 -14.15
C SER A 116 -5.01 -17.31 -15.21
N VAL A 117 -5.69 -16.30 -15.74
CA VAL A 117 -6.68 -16.45 -16.82
C VAL A 117 -6.03 -17.03 -18.08
N ASP A 118 -4.83 -16.57 -18.44
CA ASP A 118 -4.10 -17.12 -19.60
C ASP A 118 -3.75 -18.60 -19.44
N LYS A 119 -3.37 -19.03 -18.21
CA LYS A 119 -3.08 -20.44 -17.92
C LYS A 119 -4.33 -21.30 -17.97
N GLU A 120 -5.44 -20.84 -17.39
CA GLU A 120 -6.71 -21.56 -17.44
C GLU A 120 -7.22 -21.71 -18.88
N LEU A 121 -7.17 -20.63 -19.67
CA LEU A 121 -7.53 -20.65 -21.09
C LEU A 121 -6.67 -21.64 -21.88
N SER A 122 -5.36 -21.63 -21.66
CA SER A 122 -4.43 -22.56 -22.32
C SER A 122 -4.77 -24.02 -22.01
N SER A 123 -5.01 -24.33 -20.73
CA SER A 123 -5.40 -25.68 -20.31
C SER A 123 -6.75 -26.13 -20.88
N LEU A 124 -7.69 -25.21 -21.05
CA LEU A 124 -9.01 -25.48 -21.62
C LEU A 124 -8.90 -25.79 -23.13
N ILE A 125 -8.07 -25.05 -23.85
CA ILE A 125 -7.75 -25.28 -25.27
C ILE A 125 -7.13 -26.67 -25.44
N ASP A 126 -6.11 -27.00 -24.64
CA ASP A 126 -5.46 -28.31 -24.68
C ASP A 126 -6.45 -29.45 -24.43
N THR A 127 -7.41 -29.26 -23.51
CA THR A 127 -8.43 -30.26 -23.21
C THR A 127 -9.41 -30.45 -24.37
N LEU A 128 -9.82 -29.37 -25.04
CA LEU A 128 -10.71 -29.41 -26.19
C LEU A 128 -10.05 -30.10 -27.39
N ASP A 129 -8.80 -29.77 -27.70
CA ASP A 129 -8.03 -30.38 -28.81
C ASP A 129 -7.82 -31.88 -28.61
N ASN A 130 -7.59 -32.31 -27.37
CA ASN A 130 -7.46 -33.74 -27.03
C ASN A 130 -8.80 -34.50 -27.00
N SER A 131 -9.94 -33.81 -26.97
CA SER A 131 -11.27 -34.43 -26.99
C SER A 131 -11.86 -34.61 -28.39
N GLN A 132 -11.26 -34.00 -29.42
CA GLN A 132 -11.68 -34.12 -30.81
C GLN A 132 -10.90 -35.18 -31.63
N ASN A 133 -9.92 -35.84 -31.01
CA ASN A 133 -9.17 -36.99 -31.57
C ASN A 133 -9.61 -38.30 -30.93
#